data_AF-A0A950K1L2-F1
#
_entry.id   AF-A0A950K1L2-F1
#
_cell.length_a   1.000
_cell.length_b   1.000
_cell.length_c   1.000
_cell.angle_alpha   90.00
_cell.angle_beta   90.00
_cell.angle_gamma   90.00
#
_symmetry.space_group_name_H-M   'P 1'
#
loop_
_entity.id
_entity.type
_entity.pdbx_description
1 polymer ?
#
loop_
_entity_poly.entity_id
_entity_poly.type
_entity_poly.pdbx_seq_one_letter_code
_entity_poly.pdbx_strand_id
1 'polypeptide(L)'
;GHPPSEWYLNPGLHVAINCLLMTVAELCLQVGAREASHVDVPKWLAWTGLHNFVSGWTIAGIVVYIAAFVNWLYVLRWVPLSVAYPMTSVVQALIAIAAWFFLHEHVTLLRWLGILLISAGIVLSAKPAAQAEEKL
;
A
#
# COMPACT_ATOMS: atom_id res chain seq x y z
N GLY A 1 -18.66 -16.75 20.82
CA GLY A 1 -18.90 -15.50 21.54
C GLY A 1 -18.76 -14.38 20.54
N HIS A 2 -19.79 -13.57 20.35
CA HIS A 2 -19.67 -12.36 19.54
C HIS A 2 -18.54 -11.49 20.11
N PRO A 3 -17.58 -11.02 19.30
CA PRO A 3 -16.58 -10.08 19.79
C PRO A 3 -17.29 -8.82 20.32
N PRO A 4 -16.80 -8.21 21.41
CA PRO A 4 -17.37 -6.99 21.95
C PRO A 4 -17.37 -5.89 20.87
N SER A 5 -18.48 -5.15 20.78
CA SER A 5 -18.76 -4.10 19.77
C SER A 5 -17.93 -2.82 19.99
N GLU A 6 -16.65 -2.99 20.29
CA GLU A 6 -15.74 -1.88 20.47
C GLU A 6 -15.25 -1.45 19.10
N TRP A 7 -15.56 -0.20 18.72
CA TRP A 7 -15.35 0.37 17.38
C TRP A 7 -13.92 0.18 16.84
N TYR A 8 -12.94 0.07 17.73
CA TYR A 8 -11.52 -0.18 17.41
C TYR A 8 -11.20 -1.63 17.03
N LEU A 9 -12.12 -2.58 17.16
CA LEU A 9 -11.94 -3.97 16.70
C LEU A 9 -12.48 -4.19 15.27
N ASN A 10 -13.07 -3.18 14.64
CA ASN A 10 -13.72 -3.33 13.34
C ASN A 10 -12.68 -3.61 12.23
N PRO A 11 -12.72 -4.79 11.57
CA PRO A 11 -11.76 -5.15 10.53
C PRO A 11 -11.70 -4.12 9.39
N GLY A 12 -12.83 -3.52 9.03
CA GLY A 12 -12.89 -2.51 7.97
C GLY A 12 -12.13 -1.22 8.32
N LEU A 13 -12.18 -0.80 9.59
CA LEU A 13 -11.43 0.37 10.07
C LEU A 13 -9.92 0.09 10.01
N HIS A 14 -9.49 -1.08 10.46
CA HIS A 14 -8.09 -1.49 10.37
C HIS A 14 -7.60 -1.57 8.92
N VAL A 15 -8.43 -2.01 7.98
CA VAL A 15 -8.09 -1.97 6.55
C VAL A 15 -7.92 -0.53 6.08
N ALA A 16 -8.86 0.37 6.38
CA ALA A 16 -8.76 1.76 5.97
C ALA A 16 -7.50 2.45 6.53
N ILE A 17 -7.21 2.22 7.82
CA ILE A 17 -5.97 2.68 8.46
C ILE A 17 -4.74 2.08 7.75
N ASN A 18 -4.78 0.78 7.42
CA ASN A 18 -3.71 0.12 6.69
C ASN A 18 -3.45 0.78 5.33
N CYS A 19 -4.53 1.07 4.59
CA CYS A 19 -4.45 1.70 3.28
C CYS A 19 -3.76 3.05 3.36
N LEU A 20 -4.12 3.87 4.36
CA LEU A 20 -3.52 5.17 4.58
C LEU A 20 -2.05 5.06 5.00
N LEU A 21 -1.74 4.21 5.98
CA LEU A 21 -0.36 3.98 6.44
C LEU A 21 0.53 3.50 5.29
N MET A 22 0.06 2.53 4.51
CA MET A 22 0.80 1.99 3.38
C MET A 22 1.00 3.05 2.29
N THR A 23 -0.01 3.88 2.02
CA THR A 23 0.12 4.98 1.05
C THR A 23 1.17 5.99 1.50
N VAL A 24 1.12 6.42 2.76
CA VAL A 24 2.09 7.36 3.32
C VAL A 24 3.51 6.76 3.31
N ALA A 25 3.65 5.50 3.72
CA ALA A 25 4.93 4.80 3.71
C ALA A 25 5.55 4.81 2.31
N GLU A 26 4.78 4.38 1.29
CA GLU A 26 5.29 4.27 -0.07
C GLU A 26 5.67 5.62 -0.67
N LEU A 27 4.90 6.67 -0.38
CA LEU A 27 5.25 8.03 -0.80
C LEU A 27 6.54 8.51 -0.15
N CYS A 28 6.71 8.32 1.16
CA CYS A 28 7.95 8.68 1.86
C CYS A 28 9.16 7.89 1.33
N LEU A 29 8.99 6.59 1.09
CA LEU A 29 10.03 5.75 0.49
C LEU A 29 10.39 6.22 -0.92
N GLN A 30 9.39 6.58 -1.73
CA GLN A 30 9.61 7.07 -3.08
C GLN A 30 10.33 8.43 -3.08
N VAL A 31 9.99 9.33 -2.17
CA VAL A 31 10.70 10.61 -1.99
C VAL A 31 12.15 10.35 -1.54
N GLY A 32 12.35 9.51 -0.52
CA GLY A 32 13.67 9.20 0.00
C GLY A 32 14.59 8.52 -1.03
N ALA A 33 14.04 7.61 -1.84
CA ALA A 33 14.77 6.97 -2.93
C ALA A 33 15.20 7.96 -4.03
N ARG A 34 14.36 8.95 -4.33
CA ARG A 34 14.71 10.01 -5.29
C ARG A 34 15.78 10.95 -4.74
N GLU A 35 15.71 11.33 -3.47
CA GLU A 35 16.77 12.12 -2.85
C GLU A 35 18.12 11.38 -2.89
N ALA A 36 18.12 10.11 -2.53
CA ALA A 36 19.30 9.26 -2.53
C ALA A 36 19.90 9.08 -3.93
N SER A 37 19.07 9.11 -4.98
CA SER A 37 19.53 9.01 -6.38
C SER A 37 20.38 10.19 -6.88
N HIS A 38 20.30 11.35 -6.22
CA HIS A 38 21.13 12.52 -6.54
C HIS A 38 22.52 12.46 -5.88
N VAL A 39 22.75 11.50 -4.99
CA VAL A 39 24.04 11.31 -4.31
C VAL A 39 24.91 10.39 -5.17
N ASP A 40 26.01 10.93 -5.68
CA ASP A 40 26.99 10.14 -6.43
C ASP A 40 27.71 9.16 -5.50
N VAL A 41 27.28 7.89 -5.56
CA VAL A 41 27.90 6.78 -4.82
C VAL A 41 28.54 5.77 -5.77
N PRO A 42 29.58 5.03 -5.32
CA PRO A 42 30.18 3.97 -6.11
C PRO A 42 29.14 2.95 -6.59
N LYS A 43 29.27 2.43 -7.81
CA LYS A 43 28.33 1.45 -8.39
C LYS A 43 28.10 0.23 -7.48
N TRP A 44 29.14 -0.23 -6.79
CA TRP A 44 29.06 -1.34 -5.83
C TRP A 44 28.19 -1.02 -4.60
N LEU A 45 28.04 0.24 -4.22
CA LEU A 45 27.16 0.66 -3.13
C LEU A 45 25.76 1.00 -3.66
N ALA A 46 25.67 1.54 -4.88
CA ALA A 46 24.40 1.84 -5.55
C ALA A 46 23.50 0.60 -5.70
N TRP A 47 24.04 -0.54 -6.16
CA TRP A 47 23.22 -1.75 -6.38
C TRP A 47 22.64 -2.33 -5.09
N THR A 48 23.29 -2.12 -3.95
CA THR A 48 22.78 -2.58 -2.65
C THR A 48 21.62 -1.75 -2.14
N GLY A 49 21.42 -0.54 -2.67
CA GLY A 49 20.43 0.40 -2.16
C GLY A 49 20.72 0.95 -0.75
N LEU A 50 21.86 0.60 -0.12
CA LEU A 50 22.19 1.05 1.24
C LEU A 50 22.36 2.57 1.35
N HIS A 51 22.65 3.26 0.26
CA HIS A 51 22.72 4.71 0.22
C HIS A 51 21.34 5.38 0.45
N ASN A 52 20.23 4.66 0.25
CA ASN A 52 18.88 5.20 0.50
C ASN A 52 18.63 5.55 1.97
N PHE A 53 19.35 4.91 2.91
CA PHE A 53 19.21 5.18 4.35
C PHE A 53 19.75 6.55 4.78
N VAL A 54 20.42 7.29 3.89
CA VAL A 54 20.90 8.65 4.17
C VAL A 54 19.74 9.66 4.18
N SER A 55 18.64 9.38 3.45
CA SER A 55 17.47 10.25 3.46
C SER A 55 16.61 10.00 4.71
N GLY A 56 16.29 11.07 5.44
CA GLY A 56 15.34 11.03 6.55
C GLY A 56 13.94 10.56 6.13
N TRP A 57 13.54 10.81 4.88
CA TRP A 57 12.27 10.33 4.32
C TRP A 57 12.24 8.83 4.14
N THR A 58 13.36 8.20 3.76
CA THR A 58 13.47 6.75 3.70
C THR A 58 13.25 6.14 5.08
N ILE A 59 13.90 6.68 6.12
CA ILE A 59 13.77 6.17 7.49
C ILE A 59 12.33 6.33 7.98
N ALA A 60 11.73 7.52 7.77
CA ALA A 60 10.33 7.76 8.12
C ALA A 60 9.39 6.78 7.39
N GLY A 61 9.59 6.58 6.08
CA GLY A 61 8.84 5.62 5.28
C GLY A 61 8.94 4.19 5.81
N ILE A 62 10.15 3.74 6.19
CA ILE A 62 10.37 2.41 6.79
C ILE A 62 9.61 2.26 8.11
N VAL A 63 9.66 3.26 8.99
CA VAL A 63 8.95 3.21 10.29
C VAL A 63 7.44 3.09 10.06
N VAL A 64 6.88 3.89 9.14
CA VAL A 64 5.45 3.83 8.81
C VAL A 64 5.11 2.50 8.14
N TYR A 65 5.98 1.97 7.29
CA TYR A 65 5.79 0.67 6.64
C TYR A 65 5.74 -0.46 7.66
N ILE A 66 6.61 -0.45 8.68
CA ILE A 66 6.60 -1.42 9.77
C ILE A 66 5.27 -1.32 10.55
N ALA A 67 4.80 -0.10 10.84
CA ALA A 67 3.50 0.09 11.51
C ALA A 67 2.34 -0.43 10.65
N ALA A 68 2.36 -0.16 9.34
CA ALA A 68 1.39 -0.71 8.38
C ALA A 68 1.44 -2.24 8.39
N PHE A 69 2.63 -2.83 8.36
CA PHE A 69 2.79 -4.28 8.37
C PHE A 69 2.24 -4.93 9.65
N VAL A 70 2.50 -4.34 10.83
CA VAL A 70 1.94 -4.85 12.09
C VAL A 70 0.41 -4.79 12.08
N ASN A 71 -0.17 -3.69 11.59
CA ASN A 71 -1.61 -3.57 11.44
C ASN A 71 -2.17 -4.56 10.42
N TRP A 72 -1.46 -4.80 9.32
CA TRP A 72 -1.82 -5.78 8.31
C TRP A 72 -1.86 -7.21 8.87
N LEU A 73 -0.90 -7.59 9.70
CA LEU A 73 -0.91 -8.88 10.39
C LEU A 73 -2.15 -9.04 11.28
N TYR A 74 -2.64 -7.95 11.89
CA TYR A 74 -3.90 -7.99 12.64
C TYR A 74 -5.10 -8.20 11.72
N VAL A 75 -5.19 -7.50 10.58
CA VAL A 75 -6.27 -7.67 9.59
C VAL A 75 -6.35 -9.11 9.10
N LEU A 76 -5.20 -9.73 8.79
CA LEU A 76 -5.12 -11.11 8.30
C LEU A 76 -5.61 -12.16 9.31
N ARG A 77 -5.75 -11.82 10.60
CA ARG A 77 -6.34 -12.73 11.59
C ARG A 77 -7.85 -12.85 11.47
N TRP A 78 -8.50 -11.86 10.85
CA TRP A 78 -9.96 -11.74 10.81
C TRP A 78 -10.52 -11.73 9.39
N VAL A 79 -9.71 -11.35 8.39
CA VAL A 79 -10.10 -11.27 6.99
C VAL A 79 -9.36 -12.37 6.21
N PRO A 80 -10.06 -13.25 5.49
CA PRO A 80 -9.41 -14.29 4.70
C PRO A 80 -8.65 -13.69 3.51
N LEU A 81 -7.61 -14.40 3.08
CA LEU A 81 -6.70 -13.94 2.03
C LEU A 81 -7.42 -13.62 0.71
N SER A 82 -8.49 -14.35 0.37
CA SER A 82 -9.32 -14.14 -0.82
C SER A 82 -9.94 -12.74 -0.89
N VAL A 83 -10.26 -12.14 0.26
CA VAL A 83 -10.80 -10.77 0.38
C VAL A 83 -9.67 -9.75 0.54
N ALA A 84 -8.61 -10.12 1.25
CA ALA A 84 -7.45 -9.27 1.51
C ALA A 84 -6.71 -8.87 0.21
N TYR A 85 -6.53 -9.79 -0.75
CA TYR A 85 -5.83 -9.50 -2.01
C TYR A 85 -6.50 -8.39 -2.84
N PRO A 86 -7.82 -8.44 -3.12
CA PRO A 86 -8.54 -7.33 -3.75
C PRO A 86 -8.37 -5.99 -3.02
N MET A 87 -8.37 -5.99 -1.69
CA MET A 87 -8.17 -4.77 -0.90
C MET A 87 -6.77 -4.18 -1.10
N THR A 88 -5.73 -5.01 -1.16
CA THR A 88 -4.36 -4.57 -1.44
C THR A 88 -4.24 -3.91 -2.82
N SER A 89 -4.99 -4.37 -3.82
CA SER A 89 -5.00 -3.72 -5.13
C SER A 89 -5.59 -2.30 -5.10
N VAL A 90 -6.56 -2.02 -4.22
CA VAL A 90 -7.05 -0.64 -3.99
C VAL A 90 -5.96 0.25 -3.41
N VAL A 91 -5.14 -0.27 -2.49
CA VAL A 91 -4.00 0.46 -1.92
C VAL A 91 -3.00 0.85 -3.01
N GLN A 92 -2.71 -0.06 -3.95
CA GLN A 92 -1.81 0.26 -5.06
C GLN A 92 -2.36 1.35 -5.99
N ALA A 93 -3.67 1.36 -6.24
CA ALA A 93 -4.32 2.43 -6.99
C ALA A 93 -4.23 3.77 -6.24
N LEU A 94 -4.47 3.76 -4.91
CA LEU A 94 -4.33 4.94 -4.05
C LEU A 94 -2.90 5.49 -4.05
N ILE A 95 -1.88 4.63 -3.94
CA ILE A 95 -0.46 5.00 -4.04
C ILE A 95 -0.20 5.70 -5.37
N ALA A 96 -0.67 5.15 -6.49
CA ALA A 96 -0.46 5.76 -7.81
C ALA A 96 -1.11 7.14 -7.93
N ILE A 97 -2.34 7.31 -7.43
CA ILE A 97 -3.05 8.59 -7.42
C ILE A 97 -2.34 9.59 -6.48
N ALA A 98 -1.92 9.14 -5.31
CA ALA A 98 -1.23 9.97 -4.34
C ALA A 98 0.16 10.40 -4.87
N ALA A 99 0.88 9.52 -5.56
CA ALA A 99 2.16 9.85 -6.19
C ALA A 99 1.99 10.88 -7.32
N TRP A 100 0.92 10.75 -8.13
CA TRP A 100 0.57 11.75 -9.13
C TRP A 100 0.29 13.11 -8.49
N PHE A 101 -0.52 13.14 -7.43
CA PHE A 101 -0.97 14.37 -6.79
C PHE A 101 0.13 15.06 -5.95
N PHE A 102 0.86 14.32 -5.12
CA PHE A 102 1.85 14.87 -4.20
C PHE A 102 3.23 15.04 -4.84
N LEU A 103 3.71 14.05 -5.62
CA LEU A 103 5.04 14.08 -6.23
C LEU A 103 5.03 14.70 -7.63
N HIS A 104 3.86 15.16 -8.12
CA HIS A 104 3.66 15.79 -9.42
C HIS A 104 4.26 14.97 -10.57
N GLU A 105 4.20 13.63 -10.47
CA GLU A 105 4.68 12.77 -11.56
C GLU A 105 3.85 13.00 -12.84
N HIS A 106 4.48 13.06 -14.00
CA HIS A 106 3.74 12.99 -15.26
C HIS A 106 3.22 11.56 -15.46
N VAL A 107 1.95 11.34 -15.12
CA VAL A 107 1.24 10.09 -15.39
C VAL A 107 0.69 10.13 -16.80
N THR A 108 1.20 9.24 -17.66
CA THR A 108 0.75 9.12 -19.05
C THR A 108 -0.68 8.60 -19.14
N LEU A 109 -1.37 8.91 -20.24
CA LEU A 109 -2.74 8.43 -20.50
C LEU A 109 -2.83 6.88 -20.44
N LEU A 110 -1.75 6.20 -20.86
CA LEU A 110 -1.65 4.74 -20.82
C LEU A 110 -1.61 4.21 -19.37
N ARG A 111 -0.97 4.93 -18.44
CA ARG A 111 -0.91 4.58 -17.03
C ARG A 111 -2.28 4.75 -16.36
N TRP A 112 -3.05 5.77 -16.75
CA TRP A 112 -4.46 5.92 -16.35
C TRP A 112 -5.35 4.78 -16.86
N LEU A 113 -5.19 4.37 -18.12
CA LEU A 113 -5.91 3.21 -18.67
C LEU A 113 -5.54 1.91 -17.94
N GLY A 114 -4.27 1.74 -17.58
CA GLY A 114 -3.81 0.62 -16.75
C GLY A 114 -4.46 0.61 -15.37
N ILE A 115 -4.51 1.77 -14.69
CA ILE A 115 -5.19 1.91 -13.40
C ILE A 115 -6.67 1.54 -13.53
N LEU A 116 -7.37 2.09 -14.54
CA LEU A 116 -8.79 1.76 -14.79
C LEU A 116 -9.02 0.28 -15.07
N LEU A 117 -8.14 -0.36 -15.83
CA LEU A 117 -8.23 -1.79 -16.14
C LEU A 117 -8.02 -2.65 -14.89
N ILE A 118 -7.04 -2.31 -14.05
CA ILE A 118 -6.80 -2.97 -12.76
C ILE A 118 -8.02 -2.77 -11.84
N SER A 119 -8.51 -1.53 -11.71
CA SER A 119 -9.71 -1.22 -10.93
C SER A 119 -10.94 -2.01 -11.41
N ALA A 120 -11.15 -2.12 -12.71
CA ALA A 120 -12.22 -2.94 -13.29
C ALA A 120 -12.05 -4.43 -12.97
N GLY A 121 -10.82 -4.95 -13.06
CA GLY A 121 -10.48 -6.32 -12.67
C GLY A 121 -10.82 -6.60 -11.20
N ILE A 122 -10.57 -5.64 -10.30
CA ILE A 122 -10.91 -5.75 -8.87
C ILE A 122 -12.42 -5.86 -8.67
N VAL A 123 -13.20 -4.97 -9.31
CA VAL A 123 -14.67 -4.99 -9.21
C VAL A 123 -15.25 -6.31 -9.73
N LEU A 124 -14.64 -6.86 -10.78
CA LEU A 124 -15.03 -8.15 -11.34
C LEU A 124 -14.67 -9.32 -10.41
N SER A 125 -13.48 -9.31 -9.79
CA SER A 125 -13.04 -10.34 -8.83
C SER A 125 -13.74 -10.28 -7.47
N ALA A 126 -14.22 -9.11 -7.05
CA ALA A 126 -14.90 -8.95 -5.76
C ALA A 126 -16.26 -9.67 -5.71
N LYS A 127 -16.97 -9.78 -6.85
CA LYS A 127 -18.29 -10.45 -6.92
C LYS A 127 -18.26 -11.95 -6.57
N PRO A 128 -17.38 -12.79 -7.14
CA PRO A 128 -17.34 -14.21 -6.80
C PRO A 128 -16.75 -14.52 -5.41
N ALA A 129 -15.87 -13.66 -4.87
CA ALA A 129 -15.29 -13.87 -3.54
C ALA A 129 -16.35 -13.71 -2.42
N ALA A 130 -17.19 -12.67 -2.50
CA ALA A 130 -18.27 -12.43 -1.54
C ALA A 130 -19.35 -13.53 -1.56
N GLN A 131 -19.64 -14.12 -2.73
CA GLN A 131 -20.62 -15.20 -2.86
C GLN A 131 -20.11 -16.57 -2.39
N ALA A 132 -18.79 -16.77 -2.33
CA ALA A 132 -18.19 -18.01 -1.82
C ALA A 132 -18.17 -18.05 -0.28
N GLU A 133 -18.00 -16.90 0.37
CA GLU A 133 -18.03 -16.77 1.84
C GLU A 133 -19.44 -16.86 2.41
N GLU A 134 -20.46 -16.34 1.71
CA GLU A 134 -21.88 -16.46 2.13
C GLU A 134 -22.39 -17.91 2.08
N LYS A 135 -21.69 -18.81 1.38
CA LYS A 135 -22.04 -20.23 1.24
C LYS A 135 -21.30 -21.16 2.21
N LEU A 136 -20.46 -20.64 3.10
CA LEU A 136 -19.75 -21.39 4.15
C LEU A 136 -20.37 -21.09 5.52
#